data_AF-A0A538G1C5-F1
#
_entry.id   AF-A0A538G1C5-F1
#
_cell.length_a   1.000
_cell.length_b   1.000
_cell.length_c   1.000
_cell.angle_alpha   90.00
_cell.angle_beta   90.00
_cell.angle_gamma   90.00
#
_symmetry.space_group_name_H-M   'P 1'
#
loop_
_entity.id
_entity.type
_entity.pdbx_description
1 polymer ?
#
loop_
_entity_poly.entity_id
_entity_poly.type
_entity_poly.pdbx_seq_one_letter_code
_entity_poly.pdbx_strand_id
1 'polypeptide(L)'
;MAGGNGLFECEQVERARRYHRPLYLAAAGAIALNLGVLALLTFSVLGDHVYAATSGWAWWARVLAFTLLVLTLTALVGSPIAFWAGYVHEHAWSLSTQSASGWFLDRMLGIAAAARAWPALWPAIVAAAAAAFVLILSFVAPVILEPLFSRFTSLTDLELAGSLRSLADRAGLPVQRILVADASRRTRKLNAYVSGLGRTRRIVLFDTLLADASGHEAELVVAHELGHRRAHHLAKSTLLGMLGAAAFVIVAWGLLRWPALRQSIGAASP
;
A
#
# COMPACT_ATOMS: atom_id res chain seq x y z
N MET A 1 24.99 36.04 -5.40
CA MET A 1 24.78 34.67 -5.92
C MET A 1 25.15 33.69 -4.81
N ALA A 2 24.20 33.31 -3.96
CA ALA A 2 24.43 32.33 -2.90
C ALA A 2 23.09 31.63 -2.64
N GLY A 3 22.84 30.53 -3.35
CA GLY A 3 21.58 29.79 -3.35
C GLY A 3 21.75 28.35 -2.88
N GLY A 4 22.57 28.13 -1.85
CA GLY A 4 22.65 26.84 -1.15
C GLY A 4 21.71 26.84 0.05
N ASN A 5 21.12 25.69 0.39
CA ASN A 5 20.21 25.52 1.54
C ASN A 5 20.93 25.60 2.91
N GLY A 6 21.98 26.43 3.03
CA GLY A 6 22.81 26.59 4.23
C GLY A 6 23.79 25.43 4.51
N LEU A 7 23.59 24.25 3.92
CA LEU A 7 24.42 23.04 4.15
C LEU A 7 25.22 22.56 2.93
N PHE A 8 24.80 22.89 1.70
CA PHE A 8 25.45 22.44 0.45
C PHE A 8 25.47 23.56 -0.59
N GLU A 9 26.51 23.59 -1.40
CA GLU A 9 26.65 24.51 -2.53
C GLU A 9 25.70 24.14 -3.68
N CYS A 10 25.30 25.13 -4.50
CA CYS A 10 24.41 24.89 -5.65
C CYS A 10 24.96 23.82 -6.60
N GLU A 11 26.27 23.84 -6.84
CA GLU A 11 26.95 22.89 -7.71
C GLU A 11 26.87 21.46 -7.18
N GLN A 12 27.03 21.28 -5.86
CA GLN A 12 26.89 19.98 -5.21
C GLN A 12 25.48 19.43 -5.35
N VAL A 13 24.46 20.28 -5.16
CA VAL A 13 23.05 19.92 -5.36
C VAL A 13 22.77 19.55 -6.81
N GLU A 14 23.32 20.30 -7.76
CA GLU A 14 23.12 20.02 -9.19
C GLU A 14 23.84 18.74 -9.64
N ARG A 15 25.06 18.51 -9.18
CA ARG A 15 25.81 17.27 -9.40
C ARG A 15 25.03 16.05 -8.88
N ALA A 16 24.49 16.14 -7.67
CA ALA A 16 23.65 15.09 -7.10
C ALA A 16 22.38 14.83 -7.94
N ARG A 17 21.74 15.88 -8.47
CA ARG A 17 20.57 15.73 -9.36
C ARG A 17 20.93 15.05 -10.67
N ARG A 18 22.07 15.40 -11.29
CA ARG A 18 22.53 14.78 -12.54
C ARG A 18 22.85 13.29 -12.37
N TYR A 19 23.36 12.90 -11.20
CA TYR A 19 23.58 11.49 -10.88
C TYR A 19 22.27 10.73 -10.64
N HIS A 20 21.33 11.26 -9.83
CA HIS A 20 20.12 10.52 -9.43
C HIS A 20 18.98 10.53 -10.45
N ARG A 21 18.78 11.61 -11.23
CA ARG A 21 17.63 11.71 -12.15
C ARG A 21 17.57 10.56 -13.17
N PRO A 22 18.66 10.19 -13.86
CA PRO A 22 18.64 9.06 -14.78
C PRO A 22 18.30 7.73 -14.08
N LEU A 23 18.76 7.54 -12.85
CA LEU A 23 18.45 6.33 -12.05
C LEU A 23 16.97 6.24 -11.72
N TYR A 24 16.29 7.35 -11.39
CA TYR A 24 14.84 7.35 -11.18
C TYR A 24 14.06 7.00 -12.44
N LEU A 25 14.49 7.51 -13.60
CA LEU A 25 13.87 7.17 -14.88
C LEU A 25 14.08 5.71 -15.24
N ALA A 26 15.28 5.18 -15.02
CA ALA A 26 15.58 3.76 -15.20
C ALA A 26 14.74 2.87 -14.27
N ALA A 27 14.59 3.26 -13.00
CA ALA A 27 13.74 2.54 -12.05
C ALA A 27 12.26 2.54 -12.48
N ALA A 28 11.73 3.69 -12.88
CA ALA A 28 10.37 3.78 -13.43
C ALA A 28 10.20 2.93 -14.69
N GLY A 29 11.18 2.95 -15.60
CA GLY A 29 11.21 2.11 -16.79
C GLY A 29 11.23 0.62 -16.47
N ALA A 30 12.04 0.18 -15.49
CA ALA A 30 12.08 -1.20 -15.05
C ALA A 30 10.75 -1.66 -14.44
N ILE A 31 10.09 -0.82 -13.65
CA ILE A 31 8.75 -1.11 -13.10
C ILE A 31 7.74 -1.25 -14.25
N ALA A 32 7.69 -0.29 -15.17
CA ALA A 32 6.76 -0.33 -16.31
C ALA A 32 6.99 -1.56 -17.18
N LEU A 33 8.24 -1.91 -17.43
CA LEU A 33 8.63 -3.08 -18.22
C LEU A 33 8.22 -4.39 -17.54
N ASN A 34 8.47 -4.54 -16.25
CA ASN A 34 8.04 -5.71 -15.47
C ASN A 34 6.51 -5.85 -15.45
N LEU A 35 5.78 -4.74 -15.22
CA LEU A 35 4.33 -4.73 -15.29
C LEU A 35 3.82 -5.09 -16.70
N GLY A 36 4.50 -4.63 -17.75
CA GLY A 36 4.20 -4.98 -19.12
C GLY A 36 4.36 -6.47 -19.40
N VAL A 37 5.44 -7.10 -18.93
CA VAL A 37 5.65 -8.56 -19.03
C VAL A 37 4.54 -9.32 -18.31
N LEU A 38 4.20 -8.91 -17.08
CA LEU A 38 3.12 -9.55 -16.33
C LEU A 38 1.77 -9.38 -17.02
N ALA A 39 1.48 -8.18 -17.54
CA ALA A 39 0.25 -7.92 -18.28
C ALA A 39 0.17 -8.75 -19.57
N LEU A 40 1.28 -8.89 -20.30
CA LEU A 40 1.35 -9.75 -21.49
C LEU A 40 1.09 -11.21 -21.14
N LEU A 41 1.71 -11.73 -20.07
CA LEU A 41 1.49 -13.12 -19.64
C LEU A 41 0.07 -13.37 -19.11
N THR A 42 -0.61 -12.34 -18.60
CA THR A 42 -1.93 -12.48 -17.96
C THR A 42 -3.09 -12.19 -18.89
N PHE A 43 -2.95 -11.21 -19.78
CA PHE A 43 -4.06 -10.63 -20.55
C PHE A 43 -3.87 -10.76 -22.07
N SER A 44 -2.92 -11.57 -22.54
CA SER A 44 -2.71 -11.77 -23.98
C SER A 44 -2.86 -13.23 -24.38
N VAL A 45 -3.11 -13.42 -25.68
CA VAL A 45 -3.17 -14.73 -26.33
C VAL A 45 -1.88 -15.54 -26.13
N LEU A 46 -0.72 -14.87 -25.98
CA LEU A 46 0.53 -15.54 -25.65
C LEU A 46 0.46 -16.20 -24.26
N GLY A 47 -0.12 -15.49 -23.29
CA GLY A 47 -0.38 -16.02 -21.95
C GLY A 47 -1.29 -17.25 -21.98
N ASP A 48 -2.37 -17.17 -22.77
CA ASP A 48 -3.31 -18.28 -22.96
C ASP A 48 -2.63 -19.51 -23.57
N HIS A 49 -1.77 -19.33 -24.57
CA HIS A 49 -0.98 -20.42 -25.16
C HIS A 49 -0.02 -21.06 -24.17
N VAL A 50 0.70 -20.25 -23.38
CA VAL A 50 1.60 -20.75 -22.33
C VAL A 50 0.82 -21.50 -21.25
N TYR A 51 -0.37 -21.01 -20.89
CA TYR A 51 -1.25 -21.69 -19.94
C TYR A 51 -1.82 -23.00 -20.49
N ALA A 52 -2.27 -23.00 -21.74
CA ALA A 52 -2.76 -24.19 -22.42
C ALA A 52 -1.66 -25.28 -22.57
N ALA A 53 -0.41 -24.89 -22.82
CA ALA A 53 0.72 -25.80 -22.93
C ALA A 53 0.99 -26.60 -21.63
N THR A 54 0.55 -26.09 -20.48
CA THR A 54 0.69 -26.77 -19.19
C THR A 54 -0.60 -27.44 -18.72
N SER A 55 -1.67 -27.45 -19.52
CA SER A 55 -3.02 -27.94 -19.15
C SER A 55 -3.06 -29.34 -18.55
N GLY A 56 -2.21 -30.25 -19.01
CA GLY A 56 -2.14 -31.63 -18.51
C GLY A 56 -1.25 -31.86 -17.30
N TRP A 57 -0.58 -30.82 -16.78
CA TRP A 57 0.34 -30.97 -15.64
C TRP A 57 -0.44 -30.93 -14.31
N ALA A 58 0.12 -31.57 -13.29
CA ALA A 58 -0.39 -31.43 -11.93
C ALA A 58 -0.37 -29.96 -11.48
N TRP A 59 -1.37 -29.53 -10.70
CA TRP A 59 -1.56 -28.12 -10.33
C TRP A 59 -0.32 -27.51 -9.66
N TRP A 60 0.39 -28.27 -8.81
CA TRP A 60 1.60 -27.82 -8.13
C TRP A 60 2.76 -27.61 -9.12
N ALA A 61 2.89 -28.49 -10.13
CA ALA A 61 3.91 -28.39 -11.16
C ALA A 61 3.67 -27.17 -12.05
N ARG A 62 2.38 -26.87 -12.34
CA ARG A 62 1.99 -25.64 -13.07
C ARG A 62 2.36 -24.39 -12.28
N VAL A 63 2.04 -24.34 -10.98
CA VAL A 63 2.39 -23.20 -10.11
C VAL A 63 3.90 -22.97 -10.09
N LEU A 64 4.70 -24.02 -9.91
CA LEU A 64 6.16 -23.91 -9.94
C LEU A 64 6.68 -23.44 -11.29
N ALA A 65 6.17 -24.00 -12.39
CA ALA A 65 6.60 -23.65 -13.74
C ALA A 65 6.29 -22.18 -14.08
N PHE A 66 5.07 -21.72 -13.77
CA PHE A 66 4.69 -20.32 -13.96
C PHE A 66 5.49 -19.37 -13.07
N THR A 67 5.77 -19.76 -11.83
CA THR A 67 6.61 -18.96 -10.93
C THR A 67 8.01 -18.82 -11.52
N LEU A 68 8.63 -19.91 -11.95
CA LEU A 68 9.97 -19.89 -12.54
C LEU A 68 10.00 -19.10 -13.85
N LEU A 69 8.96 -19.24 -14.69
CA LEU A 69 8.82 -18.50 -15.94
C LEU A 69 8.76 -16.99 -15.68
N VAL A 70 7.89 -16.56 -14.76
CA VAL A 70 7.75 -15.14 -14.41
C VAL A 70 9.05 -14.59 -13.83
N LEU A 71 9.68 -15.29 -12.89
CA LEU A 71 10.95 -14.87 -12.30
C LEU A 71 12.07 -14.77 -13.34
N THR A 72 12.16 -15.74 -14.24
CA THR A 72 13.19 -15.77 -15.28
C THR A 72 12.96 -14.66 -16.30
N LEU A 73 11.75 -14.51 -16.81
CA LEU A 73 11.43 -13.48 -17.81
C LEU A 73 11.63 -12.07 -17.25
N THR A 74 11.13 -11.79 -16.04
CA THR A 74 11.32 -10.46 -15.42
C THR A 74 12.79 -10.19 -15.09
N ALA A 75 13.56 -11.20 -14.66
CA ALA A 75 14.99 -11.04 -14.45
C ALA A 75 15.75 -10.76 -15.76
N LEU A 76 15.44 -11.48 -16.84
CA LEU A 76 16.06 -11.30 -18.14
C LEU A 76 15.73 -9.95 -18.75
N VAL A 77 14.45 -9.60 -18.80
CA VAL A 77 13.96 -8.37 -19.42
C VAL A 77 14.40 -7.13 -18.61
N GLY A 78 14.49 -7.23 -17.28
CA GLY A 78 15.01 -6.16 -16.43
C GLY A 78 16.54 -6.06 -16.40
N SER A 79 17.27 -7.09 -16.87
CA SER A 79 18.74 -7.15 -16.78
C SER A 79 19.46 -6.02 -17.49
N PRO A 80 19.07 -5.56 -18.71
CA PRO A 80 19.74 -4.45 -19.38
C PRO A 80 19.68 -3.15 -18.58
N ILE A 81 18.52 -2.84 -17.99
CA ILE A 81 18.34 -1.65 -17.16
C ILE A 81 19.15 -1.78 -15.87
N ALA A 82 19.14 -2.95 -15.24
CA ALA A 82 19.92 -3.21 -14.03
C ALA A 82 21.43 -3.11 -14.28
N PHE A 83 21.92 -3.62 -15.42
CA PHE A 83 23.32 -3.54 -15.81
C PHE A 83 23.73 -2.09 -16.10
N TRP A 84 22.90 -1.36 -16.85
CA TRP A 84 23.17 0.05 -17.10
C TRP A 84 23.23 0.86 -15.80
N ALA A 85 22.24 0.71 -14.92
CA ALA A 85 22.17 1.47 -13.67
C ALA A 85 23.27 1.09 -12.67
N GLY A 86 23.51 -0.21 -12.47
CA GLY A 86 24.42 -0.71 -11.43
C GLY A 86 25.88 -0.86 -11.87
N TYR A 87 26.15 -0.95 -13.18
CA TYR A 87 27.51 -1.07 -13.70
C TYR A 87 27.90 0.16 -14.51
N VAL A 88 27.22 0.44 -15.62
CA VAL A 88 27.65 1.50 -16.57
C VAL A 88 27.59 2.89 -15.94
N HIS A 89 26.47 3.24 -15.31
CA HIS A 89 26.27 4.55 -14.68
C HIS A 89 27.20 4.74 -13.49
N GLU A 90 27.36 3.74 -12.63
CA GLU A 90 28.29 3.83 -11.50
C GLU A 90 29.75 4.00 -11.93
N HIS A 91 30.20 3.32 -12.99
CA HIS A 91 31.55 3.51 -13.54
C HIS A 91 31.71 4.87 -14.22
N ALA A 92 30.69 5.37 -14.91
CA ALA A 92 30.71 6.71 -15.51
C ALA A 92 30.91 7.82 -14.46
N TRP A 93 30.47 7.59 -13.23
CA TRP A 93 30.66 8.49 -12.09
C TRP A 93 31.85 8.11 -11.19
N SER A 94 32.62 7.09 -11.57
CA SER A 94 33.77 6.56 -10.81
C SER A 94 33.43 6.13 -9.39
N LEU A 95 32.20 5.66 -9.17
CA LEU A 95 31.70 5.19 -7.87
C LEU A 95 31.82 3.67 -7.70
N SER A 96 32.01 2.93 -8.79
CA SER A 96 32.19 1.47 -8.76
C SER A 96 33.57 1.08 -9.29
N THR A 97 34.16 0.07 -8.64
CA THR A 97 35.40 -0.62 -9.05
C THR A 97 35.14 -2.09 -9.41
N GLN A 98 33.87 -2.49 -9.48
CA GLN A 98 33.46 -3.87 -9.72
C GLN A 98 33.69 -4.23 -11.20
N SER A 99 34.16 -5.44 -11.50
CA SER A 99 34.24 -5.91 -12.89
C SER A 99 32.86 -6.31 -13.44
N ALA A 100 32.69 -6.31 -14.76
CA ALA A 100 31.43 -6.73 -15.40
C ALA A 100 31.07 -8.18 -15.06
N SER A 101 32.08 -9.06 -14.97
CA SER A 101 31.90 -10.45 -14.54
C SER A 101 31.51 -10.55 -13.07
N GLY A 102 32.12 -9.73 -12.20
CA GLY A 102 31.74 -9.60 -10.80
C GLY A 102 30.29 -9.19 -10.63
N TRP A 103 29.85 -8.18 -11.39
CA TRP A 103 28.45 -7.74 -11.39
C TRP A 103 27.48 -8.87 -11.77
N PHE A 104 27.81 -9.64 -12.81
CA PHE A 104 26.95 -10.75 -13.25
C PHE A 104 26.94 -11.90 -12.23
N LEU A 105 28.09 -12.24 -11.67
CA LEU A 105 28.20 -13.26 -10.62
C LEU A 105 27.39 -12.87 -9.38
N ASP A 106 27.50 -11.62 -8.92
CA ASP A 106 26.73 -11.11 -7.78
C ASP A 106 25.24 -11.13 -8.07
N ARG A 107 24.84 -10.82 -9.32
CA ARG A 107 23.43 -10.92 -9.74
C ARG A 107 22.91 -12.36 -9.69
N MET A 108 23.69 -13.33 -10.14
CA MET A 108 23.33 -14.75 -10.09
C MET A 108 23.29 -15.27 -8.65
N LEU A 109 24.29 -14.91 -7.83
CA LEU A 109 24.33 -15.25 -6.42
C LEU A 109 23.15 -14.63 -5.66
N GLY A 110 22.77 -13.39 -5.99
CA GLY A 110 21.60 -12.73 -5.43
C GLY A 110 20.29 -13.45 -5.77
N ILE A 111 20.12 -13.92 -7.01
CA ILE A 111 18.96 -14.72 -7.42
C ILE A 111 18.95 -16.07 -6.67
N ALA A 112 20.09 -16.76 -6.61
CA ALA A 112 20.20 -18.04 -5.90
C ALA A 112 19.94 -17.87 -4.39
N ALA A 113 20.45 -16.81 -3.77
CA ALA A 113 20.21 -16.47 -2.38
C ALA A 113 18.72 -16.15 -2.13
N ALA A 114 18.08 -15.36 -3.00
CA ALA A 114 16.65 -15.07 -2.91
C ALA A 114 15.80 -16.34 -3.04
N ALA A 115 16.11 -17.21 -4.01
CA ALA A 115 15.44 -18.49 -4.19
C ALA A 115 15.61 -19.42 -2.96
N ARG A 116 16.79 -19.41 -2.33
CA ARG A 116 17.05 -20.17 -1.11
C ARG A 116 16.38 -19.57 0.13
N ALA A 117 16.25 -18.25 0.19
CA ALA A 117 15.64 -17.54 1.30
C ALA A 117 14.10 -17.57 1.25
N TRP A 118 13.52 -17.71 0.05
CA TRP A 118 12.06 -17.65 -0.18
C TRP A 118 11.24 -18.56 0.74
N PRO A 119 11.58 -19.85 0.95
CA PRO A 119 10.81 -20.75 1.84
C PRO A 119 10.81 -20.30 3.31
N ALA A 120 11.82 -19.53 3.73
CA ALA A 120 11.94 -19.01 5.09
C ALA A 120 11.34 -17.60 5.23
N LEU A 121 11.39 -16.77 4.19
CA LEU A 121 10.95 -15.37 4.23
C LEU A 121 9.50 -15.16 3.83
N TRP A 122 8.87 -16.09 3.08
CA TRP A 122 7.50 -15.90 2.61
C TRP A 122 6.49 -15.58 3.74
N PRO A 123 6.57 -16.15 4.97
CA PRO A 123 5.62 -15.82 6.02
C PRO A 123 5.78 -14.38 6.49
N ALA A 124 7.02 -13.87 6.55
CA ALA A 124 7.30 -12.48 6.91
C ALA A 124 6.81 -11.52 5.83
N ILE A 125 7.00 -11.86 4.55
CA ILE A 125 6.51 -11.07 3.41
C ILE A 125 4.98 -11.03 3.43
N VAL A 126 4.32 -12.17 3.60
CA VAL A 126 2.85 -12.25 3.65
C VAL A 126 2.30 -11.54 4.90
N ALA A 127 2.96 -11.67 6.05
CA ALA A 127 2.59 -10.94 7.27
C ALA A 127 2.69 -9.42 7.07
N ALA A 128 3.77 -8.94 6.45
CA ALA A 128 3.94 -7.53 6.12
C ALA A 128 2.90 -7.05 5.09
N ALA A 129 2.63 -7.85 4.06
CA ALA A 129 1.60 -7.56 3.06
C ALA A 129 0.20 -7.52 3.68
N ALA A 130 -0.13 -8.45 4.58
CA ALA A 130 -1.40 -8.47 5.31
C ALA A 130 -1.55 -7.25 6.22
N ALA A 131 -0.49 -6.86 6.94
CA ALA A 131 -0.47 -5.63 7.72
C ALA A 131 -0.66 -4.39 6.83
N ALA A 132 0.05 -4.29 5.72
CA ALA A 132 -0.11 -3.21 4.76
C ALA A 132 -1.53 -3.17 4.18
N PHE A 133 -2.14 -4.33 3.92
CA PHE A 133 -3.51 -4.43 3.46
C PHE A 133 -4.51 -3.89 4.49
N VAL A 134 -4.36 -4.21 5.78
CA VAL A 134 -5.19 -3.64 6.87
C VAL A 134 -5.05 -2.12 6.94
N LEU A 135 -3.83 -1.60 6.79
CA LEU A 135 -3.57 -0.16 6.76
C LEU A 135 -4.30 0.52 5.60
N ILE A 136 -4.18 -0.04 4.39
CA ILE A 136 -4.84 0.45 3.18
C ILE A 136 -6.37 0.42 3.37
N LEU A 137 -6.93 -0.69 3.84
CA LEU A 137 -8.38 -0.77 4.08
C LEU A 137 -8.86 0.23 5.15
N SER A 138 -8.04 0.51 6.17
CA SER A 138 -8.44 1.43 7.24
C SER A 138 -8.43 2.90 6.83
N PHE A 139 -7.48 3.31 5.98
CA PHE A 139 -7.26 4.73 5.66
C PHE A 139 -7.60 5.11 4.22
N VAL A 140 -7.35 4.21 3.27
CA VAL A 140 -7.49 4.49 1.83
C VAL A 140 -8.88 4.09 1.35
N ALA A 141 -9.39 2.93 1.75
CA ALA A 141 -10.67 2.43 1.28
C ALA A 141 -11.83 3.41 1.54
N PRO A 142 -11.97 4.05 2.72
CA PRO A 142 -13.04 5.03 2.93
C PRO A 142 -12.95 6.23 1.99
N VAL A 143 -11.73 6.73 1.72
CA VAL A 143 -11.54 7.91 0.87
C VAL A 143 -11.89 7.65 -0.59
N ILE A 144 -11.61 6.44 -1.08
CA ILE A 144 -11.82 6.07 -2.49
C ILE A 144 -13.21 5.48 -2.72
N LEU A 145 -13.66 4.59 -1.85
CA LEU A 145 -14.91 3.85 -2.06
C LEU A 145 -16.13 4.67 -1.69
N GLU A 146 -16.06 5.47 -0.63
CA GLU A 146 -17.24 6.20 -0.13
C GLU A 146 -17.83 7.20 -1.14
N PRO A 147 -17.02 8.00 -1.88
CA PRO A 147 -17.55 8.88 -2.92
C PRO A 147 -18.25 8.15 -4.08
N LEU A 148 -18.02 6.84 -4.25
CA LEU A 148 -18.72 6.04 -5.24
C LEU A 148 -20.15 5.69 -4.78
N PHE A 149 -20.41 5.72 -3.48
CA PHE A 149 -21.68 5.30 -2.90
C PHE A 149 -22.55 6.45 -2.40
N SER A 150 -21.94 7.58 -2.04
CA SER A 150 -22.60 8.76 -1.47
C SER A 150 -22.13 10.07 -2.12
N ARG A 151 -23.06 11.01 -2.25
CA ARG A 151 -22.81 12.38 -2.67
C ARG A 151 -22.63 13.27 -1.44
N PHE A 152 -21.70 14.21 -1.55
CA PHE A 152 -21.39 15.15 -0.49
C PHE A 152 -21.74 16.58 -0.92
N THR A 153 -22.49 17.29 -0.08
CA THR A 153 -22.79 18.71 -0.23
C THR A 153 -22.26 19.47 0.98
N SER A 154 -22.09 20.79 0.87
CA SER A 154 -21.73 21.60 2.05
C SER A 154 -22.94 21.78 2.96
N LEU A 155 -22.71 21.83 4.28
CA LEU A 155 -23.78 22.13 5.23
C LEU A 155 -24.32 23.56 5.00
N THR A 156 -25.63 23.68 4.78
CA THR A 156 -26.31 24.96 4.51
C THR A 156 -26.55 25.77 5.78
N ASP A 157 -26.76 25.09 6.93
CA ASP A 157 -26.95 25.73 8.22
C ASP A 157 -25.64 26.33 8.73
N LEU A 158 -25.56 27.67 8.68
CA LEU A 158 -24.36 28.42 9.07
C LEU A 158 -24.15 28.48 10.58
N GLU A 159 -25.23 28.43 11.37
CA GLU A 159 -25.16 28.49 12.83
C GLU A 159 -24.61 27.17 13.38
N LEU A 160 -25.19 26.05 12.95
CA LEU A 160 -24.67 24.72 13.28
C LEU A 160 -23.24 24.54 12.76
N ALA A 161 -22.95 24.98 11.53
CA ALA A 161 -21.59 24.92 11.00
C ALA A 161 -20.60 25.72 11.86
N GLY A 162 -20.99 26.89 12.37
CA GLY A 162 -20.19 27.71 13.27
C GLY A 162 -19.92 27.00 14.60
N SER A 163 -20.96 26.44 15.20
CA SER A 163 -20.85 25.71 16.47
C SER A 163 -19.96 24.47 16.36
N LEU A 164 -20.14 23.67 15.29
CA LEU A 164 -19.32 22.48 15.04
C LEU A 164 -17.85 22.83 14.77
N ARG A 165 -17.56 23.95 14.09
CA ARG A 165 -16.18 24.45 13.94
C ARG A 165 -15.58 24.82 15.29
N SER A 166 -16.30 25.58 16.11
CA SER A 166 -15.85 25.94 17.46
C SER A 166 -15.59 24.70 18.32
N LEU A 167 -16.46 23.70 18.25
CA LEU A 167 -16.27 22.42 18.94
C LEU A 167 -15.00 21.69 18.49
N ALA A 168 -14.75 21.62 17.18
CA ALA A 168 -13.55 21.02 16.62
C ALA A 168 -12.27 21.77 17.03
N ASP A 169 -12.31 23.10 17.07
CA ASP A 169 -11.21 23.94 17.52
C ASP A 169 -10.90 23.72 19.02
N ARG A 170 -11.93 23.66 19.87
CA ARG A 170 -11.77 23.31 21.30
C ARG A 170 -11.18 21.92 21.51
N ALA A 171 -11.49 20.97 20.64
CA ALA A 171 -10.90 19.64 20.66
C ALA A 171 -9.44 19.59 20.13
N GLY A 172 -8.91 20.71 19.62
CA GLY A 172 -7.59 20.81 19.00
C GLY A 172 -7.51 20.09 17.64
N LEU A 173 -8.65 19.95 16.96
CA LEU A 173 -8.79 19.25 15.69
C LEU A 173 -9.47 20.18 14.67
N PRO A 174 -8.84 21.29 14.26
CA PRO A 174 -9.46 22.23 13.34
C PRO A 174 -9.84 21.55 12.02
N VAL A 175 -11.07 21.83 11.55
CA VAL A 175 -11.66 21.25 10.34
C VAL A 175 -11.84 22.32 9.28
N GLN A 176 -11.57 21.99 8.02
CA GLN A 176 -11.74 22.92 6.90
C GLN A 176 -13.17 22.96 6.38
N ARG A 177 -13.84 21.80 6.34
CA ARG A 177 -15.14 21.63 5.70
C ARG A 177 -16.09 20.87 6.60
N ILE A 178 -17.36 21.24 6.53
CA ILE A 178 -18.48 20.51 7.12
C ILE A 178 -19.40 20.15 5.96
N LEU A 179 -19.58 18.85 5.77
CA LEU A 179 -20.30 18.28 4.64
C LEU A 179 -21.50 17.48 5.13
N VAL A 180 -22.47 17.31 4.24
CA VAL A 180 -23.63 16.44 4.42
C VAL A 180 -23.57 15.33 3.39
N ALA A 181 -23.74 14.08 3.83
CA ALA A 181 -23.82 12.91 2.97
C ALA A 181 -25.28 12.48 2.76
N ASP A 182 -25.65 12.08 1.54
CA ASP A 182 -26.97 11.58 1.15
C ASP A 182 -27.25 10.14 1.65
N ALA A 183 -27.03 9.89 2.94
CA ALA A 183 -27.12 8.57 3.56
C ALA A 183 -28.56 8.00 3.57
N SER A 184 -29.57 8.87 3.57
CA SER A 184 -31.00 8.51 3.50
C SER A 184 -31.36 7.57 2.35
N ARG A 185 -30.58 7.57 1.26
CA ARG A 185 -30.77 6.66 0.12
C ARG A 185 -30.54 5.18 0.46
N ARG A 186 -29.83 4.89 1.55
CA ARG A 186 -29.42 3.53 1.94
C ARG A 186 -29.75 3.20 3.38
N THR A 187 -29.92 4.19 4.26
CA THR A 187 -30.16 3.94 5.68
C THR A 187 -30.97 5.04 6.33
N ARG A 188 -31.72 4.68 7.39
CA ARG A 188 -32.40 5.63 8.29
C ARG A 188 -31.63 5.87 9.58
N LYS A 189 -30.42 5.30 9.70
CA LYS A 189 -29.58 5.49 10.90
C LYS A 189 -29.08 6.93 10.96
N LEU A 190 -29.01 7.46 12.18
CA LEU A 190 -28.41 8.76 12.46
C LEU A 190 -26.91 8.55 12.66
N ASN A 191 -26.08 9.30 11.95
CA ASN A 191 -24.63 9.20 12.09
C ASN A 191 -23.92 10.48 11.69
N ALA A 192 -22.71 10.65 12.21
CA ALA A 192 -21.73 11.62 11.75
C ALA A 192 -20.35 10.99 11.87
N TYR A 193 -19.38 11.51 11.13
CA TYR A 193 -18.00 11.11 11.32
C TYR A 193 -17.05 12.23 10.91
N VAL A 194 -15.85 12.18 11.46
CA VAL A 194 -14.75 13.07 11.05
C VAL A 194 -13.86 12.29 10.09
N SER A 195 -13.37 12.90 9.01
CA SER A 195 -12.44 12.29 8.05
C SER A 195 -11.35 13.26 7.61
N GLY A 196 -10.35 12.77 6.87
CA GLY A 196 -9.21 13.56 6.39
C GLY A 196 -8.01 13.54 7.34
N LEU A 197 -6.88 14.08 6.86
CA LEU A 197 -5.57 14.06 7.52
C LEU A 197 -5.01 15.47 7.63
N GLY A 198 -4.52 15.83 8.81
CA GLY A 198 -3.88 17.13 9.04
C GLY A 198 -4.82 18.30 8.66
N ARG A 199 -4.41 19.06 7.64
CA ARG A 199 -5.17 20.24 7.19
C ARG A 199 -6.43 19.87 6.42
N THR A 200 -6.54 18.69 5.81
CA THR A 200 -7.72 18.33 4.99
C THR A 200 -8.89 17.75 5.80
N ARG A 201 -8.84 17.88 7.14
CA ARG A 201 -9.88 17.37 8.03
C ARG A 201 -11.22 18.00 7.73
N ARG A 202 -12.26 17.17 7.76
CA ARG A 202 -13.65 17.54 7.51
C ARG A 202 -14.60 16.76 8.41
N ILE A 203 -15.71 17.38 8.77
CA ILE A 203 -16.84 16.74 9.45
C ILE A 203 -17.84 16.36 8.38
N VAL A 204 -18.40 15.17 8.47
CA VAL A 204 -19.48 14.70 7.59
C VAL A 204 -20.66 14.30 8.46
N LEU A 205 -21.81 14.88 8.19
CA LEU A 205 -23.09 14.60 8.84
C LEU A 205 -23.96 13.80 7.87
N PHE A 206 -24.73 12.84 8.37
CA PHE A 206 -25.78 12.23 7.54
C PHE A 206 -26.96 13.19 7.43
N ASP A 207 -27.58 13.25 6.26
CA ASP A 207 -28.83 13.98 6.04
C ASP A 207 -29.95 13.52 6.98
N THR A 208 -30.00 12.23 7.32
CA THR A 208 -30.91 11.67 8.33
C THR A 208 -30.69 12.25 9.72
N LEU A 209 -29.44 12.49 10.13
CA LEU A 209 -29.12 13.13 11.41
C LEU A 209 -29.67 14.55 11.46
N LEU A 210 -29.56 15.30 10.36
CA LEU A 210 -30.08 16.67 10.29
C LEU A 210 -31.60 16.73 10.21
N ALA A 211 -32.23 15.69 9.68
CA ALA A 211 -33.69 15.61 9.58
C ALA A 211 -34.34 15.27 10.93
N ASP A 212 -33.73 14.36 11.70
CA ASP A 212 -34.37 13.75 12.86
C ASP A 212 -33.79 14.20 14.22
N ALA A 213 -32.64 14.87 14.25
CA ALA A 213 -32.00 15.34 15.48
C ALA A 213 -31.92 16.88 15.56
N SER A 214 -32.01 17.41 16.78
CA SER A 214 -31.77 18.83 17.05
C SER A 214 -30.29 19.21 16.85
N GLY A 215 -30.01 20.51 16.69
CA GLY A 215 -28.63 21.01 16.56
C GLY A 215 -27.73 20.59 17.74
N HIS A 216 -28.26 20.60 18.96
CA HIS A 216 -27.52 20.18 20.15
C HIS A 216 -27.21 18.67 20.17
N GLU A 217 -28.15 17.83 19.73
CA GLU A 217 -27.92 16.39 19.60
C GLU A 217 -26.88 16.09 18.50
N ALA A 218 -26.93 16.81 17.37
CA ALA A 218 -25.92 16.70 16.33
C ALA A 218 -24.52 17.10 16.83
N GLU A 219 -24.41 18.19 17.61
CA GLU A 219 -23.17 18.58 18.28
C GLU A 219 -22.63 17.50 19.22
N LEU A 220 -23.50 16.85 20.00
CA LEU A 220 -23.12 15.79 20.92
C LEU A 220 -22.56 14.56 20.18
N VAL A 221 -23.20 14.16 19.08
CA VAL A 221 -22.69 13.08 18.21
C VAL A 221 -21.33 13.46 17.64
N VAL A 222 -21.16 14.67 17.11
CA VAL A 222 -19.87 15.13 16.57
C VAL A 222 -18.80 15.23 17.66
N ALA A 223 -19.16 15.63 18.89
CA ALA A 223 -18.24 15.67 20.02
C ALA A 223 -17.70 14.26 20.34
N HIS A 224 -18.55 13.24 20.30
CA HIS A 224 -18.15 11.84 20.47
C HIS A 224 -17.12 11.42 19.40
N GLU A 225 -17.41 11.73 18.13
CA GLU A 225 -16.53 11.42 17.00
C GLU A 225 -15.18 12.15 17.07
N LEU A 226 -15.19 13.42 17.48
CA LEU A 226 -13.96 14.17 17.75
C LEU A 226 -13.16 13.58 18.91
N GLY A 227 -13.83 13.04 19.94
CA GLY A 227 -13.20 12.29 21.03
C GLY A 227 -12.42 11.08 20.52
N HIS A 228 -13.02 10.26 19.65
CA HIS A 228 -12.34 9.13 19.02
C HIS A 228 -11.12 9.55 18.18
N ARG A 229 -11.23 10.67 17.47
CA ARG A 229 -10.13 11.22 16.69
C ARG A 229 -8.98 11.71 17.57
N ARG A 230 -9.29 12.42 18.66
CA ARG A 230 -8.29 12.93 19.60
C ARG A 230 -7.57 11.80 20.34
N ALA A 231 -8.29 10.74 20.71
CA ALA A 231 -7.71 9.57 21.36
C ALA A 231 -6.99 8.60 20.39
N HIS A 232 -6.93 8.94 19.09
CA HIS A 232 -6.31 8.15 18.03
C HIS A 232 -6.86 6.72 17.91
N HIS A 233 -8.17 6.52 18.15
CA HIS A 233 -8.77 5.19 18.18
C HIS A 233 -8.61 4.45 16.85
N LEU A 234 -8.79 5.13 15.71
CA LEU A 234 -8.57 4.52 14.39
C LEU A 234 -7.12 4.06 14.22
N ALA A 235 -6.12 4.88 14.59
CA ALA A 235 -4.72 4.49 14.44
C ALA A 235 -4.37 3.30 15.36
N LYS A 236 -4.88 3.28 16.60
CA LYS A 236 -4.69 2.19 17.55
C LYS A 236 -5.35 0.90 17.07
N SER A 237 -6.60 0.96 16.60
CA SER A 237 -7.32 -0.21 16.09
C SER A 237 -6.70 -0.73 14.79
N THR A 238 -6.26 0.14 13.89
CA THR A 238 -5.51 -0.26 12.70
C THR A 238 -4.21 -0.93 13.08
N LEU A 239 -3.42 -0.36 13.99
CA LEU A 239 -2.17 -0.99 14.46
C LEU A 239 -2.44 -2.38 15.06
N LEU A 240 -3.45 -2.49 15.92
CA LEU A 240 -3.83 -3.76 16.51
C LEU A 240 -4.26 -4.77 15.44
N GLY A 241 -5.03 -4.35 14.44
CA GLY A 241 -5.43 -5.17 13.30
C GLY A 241 -4.24 -5.61 12.44
N MET A 242 -3.27 -4.72 12.21
CA MET A 242 -2.03 -5.03 11.49
C MET A 242 -1.22 -6.10 12.23
N LEU A 243 -1.05 -5.93 13.54
CA LEU A 243 -0.36 -6.90 14.39
C LEU A 243 -1.11 -8.23 14.44
N GLY A 244 -2.44 -8.21 14.55
CA GLY A 244 -3.28 -9.40 14.52
C GLY A 244 -3.19 -10.17 13.20
N ALA A 245 -3.22 -9.46 12.07
CA ALA A 245 -3.07 -10.07 10.75
C ALA A 245 -1.68 -10.69 10.56
N ALA A 246 -0.62 -9.97 10.95
CA ALA A 246 0.74 -10.49 10.90
C ALA A 246 0.92 -11.71 11.81
N ALA A 247 0.42 -11.62 13.05
CA ALA A 247 0.46 -12.72 14.01
C ALA A 247 -0.31 -13.93 13.51
N PHE A 248 -1.49 -13.74 12.90
CA PHE A 248 -2.26 -14.83 12.30
C PHE A 248 -1.45 -15.58 11.25
N VAL A 249 -0.77 -14.87 10.33
CA VAL A 249 0.07 -15.50 9.29
C VAL A 249 1.21 -16.29 9.93
N ILE A 250 1.89 -15.72 10.93
CA ILE A 250 3.02 -16.36 11.61
C ILE A 250 2.57 -17.60 12.39
N VAL A 251 1.46 -17.51 13.12
CA VAL A 251 0.90 -18.62 13.90
C VAL A 251 0.41 -19.72 12.96
N ALA A 252 -0.34 -19.38 11.90
CA ALA A 252 -0.79 -20.34 10.90
C ALA A 252 0.40 -21.05 10.25
N TRP A 253 1.46 -20.31 9.89
CA TRP A 253 2.70 -20.90 9.40
C TRP A 253 3.34 -21.85 10.42
N GLY A 254 3.46 -21.45 11.68
CA GLY A 254 4.01 -22.28 12.75
C GLY A 254 3.21 -23.58 12.95
N LEU A 255 1.88 -23.48 12.97
CA LEU A 255 0.98 -24.62 13.08
C LEU A 255 1.12 -25.58 11.90
N LEU A 256 1.20 -25.05 10.68
CA LEU A 256 1.38 -25.87 9.46
C LEU A 256 2.74 -26.58 9.42
N ARG A 257 3.75 -26.11 10.17
CA ARG A 257 5.03 -26.82 10.30
C ARG A 257 4.99 -27.94 11.36
N TRP A 258 3.99 -27.97 12.24
CA TRP A 258 3.87 -28.98 13.27
C TRP A 258 3.45 -30.34 12.67
N PRO A 259 4.32 -31.37 12.68
CA PRO A 259 4.02 -32.62 12.00
C PRO A 259 2.80 -33.37 12.57
N ALA A 260 2.61 -33.33 13.89
CA ALA A 260 1.47 -33.97 14.55
C ALA A 260 0.13 -33.38 14.11
N LEU A 261 0.06 -32.05 13.99
CA LEU A 261 -1.14 -31.36 13.50
C LEU A 261 -1.42 -31.74 12.04
N ARG A 262 -0.40 -31.72 11.17
CA ARG A 262 -0.52 -32.13 9.76
C ARG A 262 -1.02 -33.57 9.61
N GLN A 263 -0.51 -34.48 10.42
CA GLN A 263 -0.96 -35.87 10.44
C GLN A 263 -2.41 -36.01 10.91
N SER A 264 -2.84 -35.25 11.93
CA SER A 264 -4.22 -35.31 12.42
C SER A 264 -5.27 -34.78 11.43
N ILE A 265 -4.88 -33.89 10.52
CA ILE A 265 -5.78 -33.33 9.48
C ILE A 265 -5.67 -34.08 8.14
N GLY A 266 -4.95 -35.21 8.09
CA GLY A 266 -4.77 -35.99 6.87
C GLY A 266 -3.88 -35.33 5.80
N ALA A 267 -3.17 -34.25 6.15
CA ALA A 267 -2.22 -33.56 5.26
C ALA A 267 -0.85 -34.25 5.33
N ALA A 268 -0.78 -35.48 4.82
CA ALA A 268 0.43 -36.29 4.80
C ALA A 268 1.19 -36.10 3.47
N SER A 269 1.81 -34.94 3.27
CA SER A 269 2.88 -34.72 2.27
C SER A 269 3.64 -33.42 2.58
N PRO A 270 4.92 -33.28 2.13
CA PRO A 270 5.83 -32.19 2.52
C PRO A 270 5.26 -30.79 2.34
#